data_AF-A0AAN9FMM1-F1
#
_entry.id   AF-A0AAN9FMM1-F1
#
_cell.length_a   1.000
_cell.length_b   1.000
_cell.length_c   1.000
_cell.angle_alpha   90.00
_cell.angle_beta   90.00
_cell.angle_gamma   90.00
#
_symmetry.space_group_name_H-M   'P 1'
#
loop_
_entity.id
_entity.type
_entity.pdbx_description
1 polymer ?
#
loop_
_entity_poly.entity_id
_entity_poly.type
_entity_poly.pdbx_seq_one_letter_code
_entity_poly.pdbx_strand_id
1 'polypeptide(L)'
;MAESEVEVIHSWSTPKSLNTTLMYSFSQRDDVEVFDEPLYANFLRVSGVHRPYRDELLSKMESDGNKVVKDIVYGRPGNKKFRFCKHMSKQKVLGLPEDLMKRGKHFILIRNPLDILQSFDEVVPPSFFELGLAELICIYNELCEIGKPPPVVDVAELQQDPEATLRALCNDLEIPFQPAMLSWEAGPKPIDGLWAPWWYKTVHKSTGFKEERKYPQPFPFSLYNLLEQSLPLYNMLRHHVKNKSCLLGPPLPPPNLPVLANEKLLAWVGDEIVPRESAKVSVFDSVVQGGDSVWEGLRVYKGKIFKLEEHLDRMFDSAKALAFENLPTRDEIKEAIFKTLIRNGMFDNSHIRLSLTRGKKVTSGMSPALNLYGCTLIVLAEWKPPVYDNEHGIVLVTATTRRNSPNNLDSKIHHNNLLNNILAKIEGNNAKADDAIMLDKDGYVSETNATNIFIVKKGRVLTPHADYCLPGITRATVMDLVKEQFILEERRISLSEVHTADEIWTTGTMGELSPVVKVDGRTIGDGKVGPVTKKLQAAYKKLTEQSGVPIPNYLESLKRVESSSVLSYVNNI
;
A
#
# COMPACT_ATOMS: atom_id res chain seq x y z
N MET A 1 24.53 -14.75 -47.92
CA MET A 1 23.39 -14.60 -47.00
C MET A 1 23.98 -14.37 -45.63
N ALA A 2 23.70 -13.24 -44.98
CA ALA A 2 24.11 -13.04 -43.59
C ALA A 2 23.46 -14.15 -42.75
N GLU A 3 24.26 -14.93 -42.01
CA GLU A 3 23.73 -15.91 -41.06
C GLU A 3 22.84 -15.17 -40.06
N SER A 4 21.54 -15.45 -40.07
CA SER A 4 20.61 -14.83 -39.12
C SER A 4 20.98 -15.28 -37.71
N GLU A 5 21.30 -14.32 -36.85
CA GLU A 5 21.61 -14.57 -35.44
C GLU A 5 20.40 -15.21 -34.73
N VAL A 6 20.63 -16.21 -33.89
CA VAL A 6 19.58 -16.90 -33.13
C VAL A 6 18.99 -15.98 -32.07
N GLU A 7 17.66 -15.86 -32.02
CA GLU A 7 16.98 -15.09 -30.97
C GLU A 7 16.79 -15.96 -29.72
N VAL A 8 17.46 -15.62 -28.62
CA VAL A 8 17.40 -16.40 -27.38
C VAL A 8 16.33 -15.88 -26.43
N ILE A 9 15.57 -16.78 -25.83
CA ILE A 9 14.56 -16.54 -24.80
C ILE A 9 15.04 -17.18 -23.49
N HIS A 10 15.28 -16.36 -22.49
CA HIS A 10 15.73 -16.77 -21.16
C HIS A 10 14.56 -16.82 -20.19
N SER A 11 14.27 -18.01 -19.67
CA SER A 11 13.28 -18.26 -18.62
C SER A 11 13.99 -18.40 -17.28
N TRP A 12 13.95 -17.37 -16.43
CA TRP A 12 14.52 -17.41 -15.08
C TRP A 12 13.48 -17.81 -14.05
N SER A 13 13.79 -18.78 -13.20
CA SER A 13 12.83 -19.27 -12.20
C SER A 13 13.53 -19.86 -10.98
N THR A 14 12.77 -20.06 -9.90
CA THR A 14 13.19 -20.90 -8.78
C THR A 14 12.84 -22.37 -9.03
N PRO A 15 13.49 -23.33 -8.36
CA PRO A 15 13.09 -24.74 -8.45
C PRO A 15 11.63 -24.95 -8.02
N LYS A 16 10.99 -25.98 -8.58
CA LYS A 16 9.58 -26.35 -8.32
C LYS A 16 8.54 -25.24 -8.67
N SER A 17 8.90 -24.28 -9.52
CA SER A 17 8.01 -23.21 -10.02
C SER A 17 7.36 -23.53 -11.37
N LEU A 18 7.03 -24.80 -11.64
CA LEU A 18 6.50 -25.26 -12.95
C LEU A 18 7.34 -24.88 -14.18
N ASN A 19 8.61 -24.53 -14.00
CA ASN A 19 9.50 -24.15 -15.09
C ASN A 19 9.70 -25.27 -16.14
N THR A 20 9.76 -26.54 -15.72
CA THR A 20 9.82 -27.68 -16.67
C THR A 20 8.52 -27.84 -17.45
N THR A 21 7.37 -27.59 -16.81
CA THR A 21 6.07 -27.56 -17.51
C THR A 21 6.06 -26.47 -18.59
N LEU A 22 6.57 -25.28 -18.27
CA LEU A 22 6.70 -24.19 -19.24
C LEU A 22 7.73 -24.51 -20.33
N MET A 23 8.83 -25.19 -20.00
CA MET A 23 9.79 -25.70 -20.98
C MET A 23 9.13 -26.67 -21.97
N TYR A 24 8.26 -27.58 -21.51
CA TYR A 24 7.51 -28.49 -22.38
C TYR A 24 6.52 -27.75 -23.26
N SER A 25 5.88 -26.70 -22.74
CA SER A 25 5.03 -25.80 -23.50
C SER A 25 5.79 -25.13 -24.65
N PHE A 26 6.95 -24.53 -24.38
CA PHE A 26 7.78 -23.91 -25.41
C PHE A 26 8.38 -24.92 -26.41
N SER A 27 8.61 -26.17 -26.00
CA SER A 27 9.10 -27.22 -26.91
C SER A 27 8.07 -27.69 -27.94
N GLN A 28 6.79 -27.36 -27.74
CA GLN A 28 5.75 -27.66 -28.73
C GLN A 28 5.76 -26.69 -29.91
N ARG A 29 6.52 -25.60 -29.83
CA ARG A 29 6.60 -24.62 -30.92
C ARG A 29 7.46 -25.15 -32.05
N ASP A 30 7.00 -24.93 -33.27
CA ASP A 30 7.72 -25.33 -34.48
C ASP A 30 8.95 -24.44 -34.79
N ASP A 31 9.10 -23.31 -34.11
CA ASP A 31 10.14 -22.31 -34.34
C ASP A 31 11.16 -22.19 -33.21
N VAL A 32 11.04 -23.00 -32.15
CA VAL A 32 11.93 -22.99 -30.97
C VAL A 32 12.73 -24.29 -30.86
N GLU A 33 14.01 -24.16 -30.48
CA GLU A 33 14.79 -25.22 -29.85
C GLU A 33 14.97 -24.95 -28.35
N VAL A 34 15.04 -26.01 -27.54
CA VAL A 34 14.96 -25.89 -26.08
C VAL A 34 16.21 -26.45 -25.40
N PHE A 35 16.74 -25.71 -24.43
CA PHE A 35 17.82 -26.12 -23.54
C PHE A 35 17.36 -26.12 -22.10
N ASP A 36 17.53 -27.27 -21.44
CA ASP A 36 17.26 -27.46 -20.02
C ASP A 36 18.51 -27.13 -19.20
N GLU A 37 18.45 -26.06 -18.40
CA GLU A 37 19.49 -25.57 -17.47
C GLU A 37 20.93 -25.65 -18.02
N PRO A 38 21.25 -24.97 -19.14
CA PRO A 38 22.57 -25.05 -19.75
C PRO A 38 23.70 -24.55 -18.83
N LEU A 39 23.39 -23.71 -17.84
CA LEU A 39 24.35 -23.20 -16.85
C LEU A 39 24.62 -24.17 -15.68
N TYR A 40 23.92 -25.31 -15.59
CA TYR A 40 23.97 -26.13 -14.38
C TYR A 40 25.35 -26.74 -14.11
N ALA A 41 26.05 -27.18 -15.16
CA ALA A 41 27.41 -27.71 -15.04
C ALA A 41 28.41 -26.67 -14.54
N ASN A 42 28.30 -25.44 -15.06
CA ASN A 42 29.08 -24.31 -14.58
C ASN A 42 28.79 -24.03 -13.11
N PHE A 43 27.51 -23.98 -12.72
CA PHE A 43 27.11 -23.80 -11.34
C PHE A 43 27.71 -24.85 -10.41
N LEU A 44 27.63 -26.15 -10.74
CA LEU A 44 28.19 -27.22 -9.90
C LEU A 44 29.72 -27.19 -9.82
N ARG A 45 30.38 -26.71 -10.87
CA ARG A 45 31.83 -26.49 -10.89
C ARG A 45 32.23 -25.33 -9.97
N VAL A 46 31.55 -24.19 -10.09
CA VAL A 46 31.90 -22.95 -9.38
C VAL A 46 31.47 -22.99 -7.91
N SER A 47 30.25 -23.45 -7.62
CA SER A 47 29.70 -23.47 -6.26
C SER A 47 30.24 -24.63 -5.41
N GLY A 48 30.74 -25.70 -6.04
CA GLY A 48 31.15 -26.91 -5.33
C GLY A 48 30.01 -27.69 -4.68
N VAL A 49 28.75 -27.30 -4.91
CA VAL A 49 27.58 -27.92 -4.29
C VAL A 49 27.45 -29.39 -4.69
N HIS A 50 27.21 -30.25 -3.71
CA HIS A 50 27.07 -31.68 -3.92
C HIS A 50 25.70 -32.06 -4.51
N ARG A 51 25.70 -32.97 -5.49
CA ARG A 51 24.51 -33.62 -6.07
C ARG A 51 24.82 -35.08 -6.39
N PRO A 52 23.84 -35.99 -6.30
CA PRO A 52 24.04 -37.41 -6.62
C PRO A 52 24.58 -37.66 -8.04
N TYR A 53 24.25 -36.77 -8.98
CA TYR A 53 24.61 -36.84 -10.40
C TYR A 53 25.68 -35.81 -10.82
N ARG A 54 26.42 -35.24 -9.86
CA ARG A 54 27.36 -34.14 -10.12
C ARG A 54 28.45 -34.53 -11.12
N ASP A 55 29.14 -35.65 -10.88
CA ASP A 55 30.30 -36.03 -11.67
C ASP A 55 29.91 -36.47 -13.08
N GLU A 56 28.78 -37.17 -13.21
CA GLU A 56 28.19 -37.50 -14.51
C GLU A 56 27.86 -36.22 -15.28
N LEU A 57 27.22 -35.24 -14.63
CA LEU A 57 26.85 -33.97 -15.26
C LEU A 57 28.08 -33.20 -15.73
N LEU A 58 29.11 -33.06 -14.89
CA LEU A 58 30.36 -32.38 -15.24
C LEU A 58 31.15 -33.09 -16.36
N SER A 59 30.98 -34.41 -16.52
CA SER A 59 31.61 -35.17 -17.60
C SER A 59 30.91 -35.03 -18.95
N LYS A 60 29.60 -34.74 -18.94
CA LYS A 60 28.75 -34.74 -20.15
C LYS A 60 28.35 -33.35 -20.63
N MET A 61 28.44 -32.32 -19.78
CA MET A 61 28.04 -30.96 -20.09
C MET A 61 29.23 -30.00 -20.00
N GLU A 62 29.27 -29.00 -20.88
CA GLU A 62 30.26 -27.93 -20.81
C GLU A 62 30.09 -27.14 -19.51
N SER A 63 31.17 -27.01 -18.74
CA SER A 63 31.17 -26.36 -17.43
C SER A 63 31.82 -24.98 -17.47
N ASP A 64 32.51 -24.61 -18.55
CA ASP A 64 33.04 -23.26 -18.75
C ASP A 64 31.92 -22.28 -19.13
N GLY A 65 31.59 -21.38 -18.21
CA GLY A 65 30.51 -20.43 -18.36
C GLY A 65 30.66 -19.53 -19.60
N ASN A 66 31.90 -19.21 -19.99
CA ASN A 66 32.15 -18.45 -21.21
C ASN A 66 31.75 -19.23 -22.45
N LYS A 67 32.13 -20.52 -22.51
CA LYS A 67 31.77 -21.42 -23.61
C LYS A 67 30.29 -21.76 -23.60
N VAL A 68 29.68 -21.97 -22.43
CA VAL A 68 28.24 -22.19 -22.33
C VAL A 68 27.48 -21.00 -22.92
N VAL A 69 27.81 -19.77 -22.52
CA VAL A 69 27.09 -18.60 -23.04
C VAL A 69 27.39 -18.37 -24.52
N LYS A 70 28.64 -18.46 -24.95
CA LYS A 70 29.03 -18.16 -26.33
C LYS A 70 28.65 -19.26 -27.32
N ASP A 71 28.92 -20.51 -26.98
CA ASP A 71 28.87 -21.64 -27.92
C ASP A 71 27.59 -22.48 -27.78
N ILE A 72 26.87 -22.38 -26.66
CA ILE A 72 25.60 -23.10 -26.44
C ILE A 72 24.41 -22.14 -26.45
N VAL A 73 24.38 -21.15 -25.56
CA VAL A 73 23.27 -20.19 -25.47
C VAL A 73 23.21 -19.32 -26.73
N TYR A 74 24.31 -18.69 -27.13
CA TYR A 74 24.42 -17.88 -28.35
C TYR A 74 25.20 -18.58 -29.46
N GLY A 75 25.40 -19.90 -29.33
CA GLY A 75 26.05 -20.72 -30.34
C GLY A 75 25.33 -20.67 -31.67
N ARG A 76 25.95 -21.27 -32.70
CA ARG A 76 25.44 -21.25 -34.08
C ARG A 76 23.93 -21.53 -34.12
N PRO A 77 23.16 -20.77 -34.92
CA PRO A 77 21.73 -20.98 -35.06
C PRO A 77 21.47 -22.41 -35.56
N GLY A 78 20.54 -23.11 -34.91
CA GLY A 78 20.00 -24.36 -35.45
C GLY A 78 19.05 -24.11 -36.62
N ASN A 79 18.23 -25.10 -36.95
CA ASN A 79 17.15 -24.94 -37.94
C ASN A 79 15.93 -24.16 -37.39
N LYS A 80 15.99 -23.74 -36.13
CA LYS A 80 14.90 -23.05 -35.41
C LYS A 80 15.26 -21.57 -35.26
N LYS A 81 14.24 -20.71 -35.34
CA LYS A 81 14.42 -19.25 -35.27
C LYS A 81 14.81 -18.82 -33.85
N PHE A 82 14.16 -19.42 -32.85
CA PHE A 82 14.31 -19.06 -31.45
C PHE A 82 14.99 -20.19 -30.67
N ARG A 83 15.68 -19.82 -29.60
CA ARG A 83 16.26 -20.74 -28.62
C ARG A 83 15.73 -20.43 -27.24
N PHE A 84 15.02 -21.35 -26.62
CA PHE A 84 14.52 -21.21 -25.25
C PHE A 84 15.48 -21.86 -24.26
N CYS A 85 15.99 -21.09 -23.31
CA CYS A 85 16.84 -21.59 -22.24
C CYS A 85 16.09 -21.49 -20.91
N LYS A 86 15.78 -22.65 -20.32
CA LYS A 86 15.27 -22.75 -18.95
C LYS A 86 16.45 -22.59 -17.99
N HIS A 87 16.38 -21.61 -17.09
CA HIS A 87 17.40 -21.37 -16.07
C HIS A 87 16.81 -21.43 -14.66
N MET A 88 17.60 -21.98 -13.73
CA MET A 88 17.38 -21.75 -12.30
C MET A 88 18.16 -20.50 -11.90
N SER A 89 17.53 -19.55 -11.21
CA SER A 89 18.14 -18.26 -10.83
C SER A 89 19.51 -18.43 -10.16
N LYS A 90 19.64 -19.37 -9.21
CA LYS A 90 20.89 -19.65 -8.50
C LYS A 90 22.05 -20.12 -9.38
N GLN A 91 21.79 -20.56 -10.62
CA GLN A 91 22.84 -20.96 -11.56
C GLN A 91 23.54 -19.77 -12.20
N LYS A 92 22.98 -18.56 -12.09
CA LYS A 92 23.60 -17.32 -12.53
C LYS A 92 24.71 -16.90 -11.56
N VAL A 93 25.78 -17.68 -11.51
CA VAL A 93 26.95 -17.40 -10.67
C VAL A 93 27.74 -16.19 -11.19
N LEU A 94 28.56 -15.60 -10.33
CA LEU A 94 29.47 -14.52 -10.73
C LEU A 94 30.49 -15.00 -11.78
N GLY A 95 30.87 -14.10 -12.69
CA GLY A 95 31.87 -14.36 -13.73
C GLY A 95 31.33 -14.95 -15.04
N LEU A 96 30.00 -15.07 -15.19
CA LEU A 96 29.38 -15.36 -16.49
C LEU A 96 29.48 -14.12 -17.42
N PRO A 97 29.59 -14.31 -18.75
CA PRO A 97 29.61 -13.20 -19.70
C PRO A 97 28.41 -12.26 -19.58
N GLU A 98 28.66 -10.95 -19.69
CA GLU A 98 27.61 -9.92 -19.67
C GLU A 98 26.56 -10.10 -20.78
N ASP A 99 26.98 -10.70 -21.91
CA ASP A 99 26.09 -11.08 -23.02
C ASP A 99 24.89 -11.90 -22.57
N LEU A 100 25.03 -12.71 -21.51
CA LEU A 100 23.94 -13.50 -20.96
C LEU A 100 22.75 -12.64 -20.54
N MET A 101 22.99 -11.42 -20.05
CA MET A 101 21.96 -10.49 -19.56
C MET A 101 21.67 -9.37 -20.57
N LYS A 102 22.65 -8.99 -21.40
CA LYS A 102 22.51 -7.88 -22.35
C LYS A 102 21.79 -8.28 -23.63
N ARG A 103 21.92 -9.54 -24.07
CA ARG A 103 21.33 -10.09 -25.30
C ARG A 103 20.12 -10.96 -24.97
N GLY A 104 19.33 -11.28 -25.99
CA GLY A 104 18.14 -12.11 -25.83
C GLY A 104 16.94 -11.41 -25.17
N LYS A 105 15.86 -12.17 -25.06
CA LYS A 105 14.59 -11.78 -24.44
C LYS A 105 14.48 -12.51 -23.10
N HIS A 106 14.21 -11.80 -22.02
CA HIS A 106 14.17 -12.37 -20.66
C HIS A 106 12.77 -12.30 -20.10
N PHE A 107 12.37 -13.34 -19.36
CA PHE A 107 11.23 -13.27 -18.46
C PHE A 107 11.51 -14.03 -17.16
N ILE A 108 10.73 -13.72 -16.13
CA ILE A 108 10.83 -14.31 -14.81
C ILE A 108 9.55 -15.07 -14.49
N LEU A 109 9.70 -16.31 -14.05
CA LEU A 109 8.60 -17.15 -13.57
C LEU A 109 8.71 -17.28 -12.04
N ILE A 110 7.69 -16.79 -11.33
CA ILE A 110 7.60 -16.87 -9.87
C ILE A 110 6.50 -17.84 -9.44
N ARG A 111 6.67 -18.42 -8.25
CA ARG A 111 5.63 -19.19 -7.58
C ARG A 111 5.68 -18.89 -6.09
N ASN A 112 4.52 -18.89 -5.44
CA ASN A 112 4.42 -18.60 -4.02
C ASN A 112 5.23 -19.63 -3.20
N PRO A 113 6.10 -19.18 -2.28
CA PRO A 113 6.87 -20.08 -1.41
C PRO A 113 6.02 -21.07 -0.61
N LEU A 114 4.76 -20.73 -0.29
CA LEU A 114 3.80 -21.66 0.36
C LEU A 114 3.61 -22.95 -0.45
N ASP A 115 3.66 -22.87 -1.78
CA ASP A 115 3.44 -24.01 -2.69
C ASP A 115 4.74 -24.68 -3.11
N ILE A 116 5.85 -23.93 -3.13
CA ILE A 116 7.19 -24.46 -3.43
C ILE A 116 7.67 -25.35 -2.29
N LEU A 117 7.66 -24.83 -1.06
CA LEU A 117 8.35 -25.42 0.09
C LEU A 117 7.84 -26.81 0.46
N GLN A 118 6.55 -27.06 0.30
CA GLN A 118 5.94 -28.36 0.62
C GLN A 118 6.40 -29.50 -0.31
N SER A 119 6.96 -29.17 -1.48
CA SER A 119 7.35 -30.15 -2.51
C SER A 119 8.86 -30.21 -2.74
N PHE A 120 9.64 -29.52 -1.91
CA PHE A 120 11.07 -29.29 -2.13
C PHE A 120 11.95 -30.46 -1.66
N ASP A 121 11.59 -31.11 -0.55
CA ASP A 121 12.35 -32.16 0.14
C ASP A 121 12.58 -33.46 -0.66
N GLU A 122 11.99 -33.61 -1.85
CA GLU A 122 12.08 -34.86 -2.62
C GLU A 122 13.50 -35.16 -3.16
N VAL A 123 14.37 -34.16 -3.29
CA VAL A 123 15.71 -34.32 -3.88
C VAL A 123 16.81 -33.60 -3.11
N VAL A 124 16.53 -32.40 -2.59
CA VAL A 124 17.47 -31.59 -1.81
C VAL A 124 16.71 -30.93 -0.67
N PRO A 125 17.24 -30.91 0.57
CA PRO A 125 16.59 -30.20 1.66
C PRO A 125 16.37 -28.71 1.32
N PRO A 126 15.21 -28.13 1.64
CA PRO A 126 14.94 -26.73 1.38
C PRO A 126 15.84 -25.85 2.24
N SER A 127 16.48 -24.90 1.59
CA SER A 127 17.20 -23.81 2.24
C SER A 127 16.98 -22.53 1.44
N PHE A 128 17.26 -21.38 2.05
CA PHE A 128 17.11 -20.10 1.38
C PHE A 128 17.96 -20.03 0.09
N PHE A 129 19.19 -20.55 0.13
CA PHE A 129 20.06 -20.69 -1.03
C PHE A 129 19.46 -21.62 -2.10
N GLU A 130 18.91 -22.76 -1.70
CA GLU A 130 18.36 -23.73 -2.66
C GLU A 130 17.11 -23.20 -3.39
N LEU A 131 16.32 -22.34 -2.75
CA LEU A 131 15.16 -21.68 -3.36
C LEU A 131 15.55 -20.72 -4.49
N GLY A 132 16.65 -19.99 -4.35
CA GLY A 132 17.13 -19.07 -5.39
C GLY A 132 16.29 -17.78 -5.56
N LEU A 133 15.44 -17.41 -4.59
CA LEU A 133 14.58 -16.22 -4.70
C LEU A 133 15.40 -14.92 -4.68
N ALA A 134 16.47 -14.88 -3.88
CA ALA A 134 17.36 -13.72 -3.81
C ALA A 134 18.05 -13.48 -5.16
N GLU A 135 18.54 -14.54 -5.80
CA GLU A 135 19.16 -14.47 -7.12
C GLU A 135 18.16 -14.07 -8.20
N LEU A 136 16.88 -14.45 -8.05
CA LEU A 136 15.83 -14.03 -8.98
C LEU A 136 15.54 -12.53 -8.89
N ILE A 137 15.59 -11.95 -7.68
CA ILE A 137 15.54 -10.49 -7.47
C ILE A 137 16.76 -9.81 -8.08
N CYS A 138 17.97 -10.35 -7.88
CA CYS A 138 19.18 -9.79 -8.48
C CYS A 138 19.08 -9.75 -10.01
N ILE A 139 18.60 -10.83 -10.63
CA ILE A 139 18.37 -10.90 -12.09
C ILE A 139 17.35 -9.85 -12.53
N TYR A 140 16.23 -9.68 -11.82
CA TYR A 140 15.23 -8.67 -12.12
C TYR A 140 15.83 -7.26 -12.10
N ASN A 141 16.55 -6.92 -11.03
CA ASN A 141 17.15 -5.59 -10.84
C ASN A 141 18.20 -5.28 -11.91
N GLU A 142 19.10 -6.22 -12.22
CA GLU A 142 20.11 -6.04 -13.26
C GLU A 142 19.48 -5.80 -14.64
N LEU A 143 18.41 -6.53 -14.97
CA LEU A 143 17.66 -6.31 -16.22
C LEU A 143 16.96 -4.94 -16.25
N CYS A 144 16.47 -4.46 -15.10
CA CYS A 144 15.91 -3.12 -14.99
C CYS A 144 16.97 -2.03 -15.17
N GLU A 145 18.16 -2.19 -14.58
CA GLU A 145 19.27 -1.24 -14.68
C GLU A 145 19.77 -1.06 -16.12
N ILE A 146 19.77 -2.12 -16.92
CA ILE A 146 20.10 -2.05 -18.35
C ILE A 146 18.93 -1.56 -19.23
N GLY A 147 17.81 -1.13 -18.62
CA GLY A 147 16.65 -0.58 -19.32
C GLY A 147 15.73 -1.62 -19.98
N LYS A 148 15.82 -2.90 -19.57
CA LYS A 148 15.04 -4.02 -20.11
C LYS A 148 14.27 -4.77 -19.00
N PRO A 149 13.32 -4.13 -18.28
CA PRO A 149 12.58 -4.80 -17.22
C PRO A 149 11.86 -6.05 -17.78
N PRO A 150 12.12 -7.25 -17.24
CA PRO A 150 11.56 -8.48 -17.79
C PRO A 150 10.09 -8.62 -17.40
N PRO A 151 9.25 -9.23 -18.25
CA PRO A 151 7.93 -9.69 -17.85
C PRO A 151 8.04 -10.65 -16.66
N VAL A 152 7.17 -10.47 -15.67
CA VAL A 152 7.06 -11.38 -14.53
C VAL A 152 5.74 -12.15 -14.64
N VAL A 153 5.84 -13.47 -14.66
CA VAL A 153 4.71 -14.40 -14.73
C VAL A 153 4.58 -15.11 -13.39
N ASP A 154 3.41 -15.02 -12.77
CA ASP A 154 3.08 -15.83 -11.60
C ASP A 154 2.47 -17.16 -12.04
N VAL A 155 2.99 -18.26 -11.49
CA VAL A 155 2.49 -19.61 -11.77
C VAL A 155 1.01 -19.77 -11.46
N ALA A 156 0.48 -19.07 -10.43
CA ALA A 156 -0.95 -19.14 -10.13
C ALA A 156 -1.82 -18.64 -11.31
N GLU A 157 -1.38 -17.56 -11.98
CA GLU A 157 -2.02 -17.02 -13.19
C GLU A 157 -2.00 -18.04 -14.33
N LEU A 158 -0.82 -18.61 -14.55
CA LEU A 158 -0.57 -19.58 -15.61
C LEU A 158 -1.38 -20.87 -15.43
N GLN A 159 -1.60 -21.30 -14.19
CA GLN A 159 -2.44 -22.46 -13.90
C GLN A 159 -3.94 -22.18 -14.02
N GLN A 160 -4.36 -20.93 -13.77
CA GLN A 160 -5.77 -20.54 -13.83
C GLN A 160 -6.24 -20.33 -15.27
N ASP A 161 -5.47 -19.60 -16.07
CA ASP A 161 -5.74 -19.38 -17.49
C ASP A 161 -4.43 -19.46 -18.30
N PRO A 162 -4.03 -20.70 -18.68
CA PRO A 162 -2.77 -20.91 -19.39
C PRO A 162 -2.72 -20.21 -20.74
N GLU A 163 -3.83 -20.16 -21.47
CA GLU A 163 -3.87 -19.53 -22.79
C GLU A 163 -3.72 -18.02 -22.70
N ALA A 164 -4.50 -17.36 -21.84
CA ALA A 164 -4.40 -15.91 -21.68
C ALA A 164 -3.00 -15.49 -21.19
N THR A 165 -2.45 -16.24 -20.23
CA THR A 165 -1.12 -15.95 -19.67
C THR A 165 -0.01 -16.16 -20.72
N LEU A 166 -0.05 -17.25 -21.49
CA LEU A 166 0.94 -17.49 -22.55
C LEU A 166 0.81 -16.51 -23.71
N ARG A 167 -0.40 -16.09 -24.08
CA ARG A 167 -0.61 -15.03 -25.08
C ARG A 167 0.01 -13.71 -24.63
N ALA A 168 -0.22 -13.32 -23.38
CA ALA A 168 0.37 -12.11 -22.80
C ALA A 168 1.90 -12.19 -22.76
N LEU A 169 2.45 -13.33 -22.31
CA LEU A 169 3.90 -13.56 -22.29
C LEU A 169 4.49 -13.51 -23.71
N CYS A 170 3.87 -14.17 -24.68
CA CYS A 170 4.32 -14.15 -26.07
C CYS A 170 4.32 -12.72 -26.64
N ASN A 171 3.28 -11.93 -26.34
CA ASN A 171 3.21 -10.53 -26.73
C ASN A 171 4.33 -9.69 -26.10
N ASP A 172 4.55 -9.85 -24.80
CA ASP A 172 5.63 -9.16 -24.07
C ASP A 172 7.03 -9.55 -24.57
N LEU A 173 7.20 -10.78 -25.05
CA LEU A 173 8.41 -11.27 -25.69
C LEU A 173 8.46 -10.96 -27.20
N GLU A 174 7.42 -10.35 -27.78
CA GLU A 174 7.29 -10.08 -29.22
C GLU A 174 7.44 -11.33 -30.10
N ILE A 175 6.87 -12.45 -29.67
CA ILE A 175 6.80 -13.72 -30.43
C ILE A 175 5.35 -14.12 -30.69
N PRO A 176 5.04 -14.86 -31.77
CA PRO A 176 3.68 -15.30 -32.03
C PRO A 176 3.28 -16.39 -31.03
N PHE A 177 2.09 -16.31 -30.43
CA PHE A 177 1.52 -17.42 -29.66
C PHE A 177 1.15 -18.59 -30.58
N GLN A 178 1.44 -19.83 -30.15
CA GLN A 178 1.05 -21.04 -30.87
C GLN A 178 0.15 -21.91 -29.96
N PRO A 179 -1.07 -22.31 -30.37
CA PRO A 179 -1.94 -23.15 -29.55
C PRO A 179 -1.33 -24.47 -29.11
N ALA A 180 -0.37 -25.01 -29.88
CA ALA A 180 0.38 -26.22 -29.54
C ALA A 180 1.09 -26.11 -28.17
N MET A 181 1.40 -24.90 -27.72
CA MET A 181 2.00 -24.63 -26.41
C MET A 181 1.16 -25.12 -25.23
N LEU A 182 -0.14 -25.37 -25.41
CA LEU A 182 -1.06 -25.73 -24.32
C LEU A 182 -1.04 -27.22 -23.96
N SER A 183 -0.53 -28.09 -24.83
CA SER A 183 -0.60 -29.54 -24.65
C SER A 183 0.62 -30.27 -25.21
N TRP A 184 1.03 -31.34 -24.55
CA TRP A 184 2.14 -32.20 -24.97
C TRP A 184 1.85 -33.66 -24.64
N GLU A 185 2.60 -34.58 -25.24
CA GLU A 185 2.52 -35.99 -24.87
C GLU A 185 3.14 -36.25 -23.50
N ALA A 186 2.58 -37.17 -22.73
CA ALA A 186 3.19 -37.63 -21.49
C ALA A 186 4.51 -38.38 -21.76
N GLY A 187 5.35 -38.52 -20.72
CA GLY A 187 6.61 -39.25 -20.76
C GLY A 187 7.86 -38.37 -20.85
N PRO A 188 9.05 -38.97 -20.69
CA PRO A 188 10.33 -38.26 -20.79
C PRO A 188 10.54 -37.67 -22.18
N LYS A 189 11.27 -36.55 -22.26
CA LYS A 189 11.57 -35.86 -23.51
C LYS A 189 13.06 -35.87 -23.80
N PRO A 190 13.49 -35.90 -25.08
CA PRO A 190 14.91 -35.81 -25.44
C PRO A 190 15.61 -34.54 -24.94
N ILE A 191 14.83 -33.47 -24.70
CA ILE A 191 15.30 -32.19 -24.17
C ILE A 191 15.49 -32.19 -22.64
N ASP A 192 15.10 -33.26 -21.95
CA ASP A 192 15.24 -33.36 -20.50
C ASP A 192 16.72 -33.41 -20.10
N GLY A 193 17.10 -32.61 -19.10
CA GLY A 193 18.44 -32.66 -18.52
C GLY A 193 18.73 -33.99 -17.81
N LEU A 194 20.02 -34.26 -17.56
CA LEU A 194 20.49 -35.49 -16.90
C LEU A 194 19.87 -35.71 -15.51
N TRP A 195 19.40 -34.64 -14.84
CA TRP A 195 18.76 -34.67 -13.53
C TRP A 195 17.26 -35.02 -13.58
N ALA A 196 16.67 -35.21 -14.75
CA ALA A 196 15.25 -35.54 -14.91
C ALA A 196 14.78 -36.75 -14.07
N PRO A 197 15.55 -37.84 -13.90
CA PRO A 197 15.15 -38.96 -13.04
C PRO A 197 14.84 -38.56 -11.58
N TRP A 198 15.44 -37.48 -11.08
CA TRP A 198 15.22 -36.98 -9.72
C TRP A 198 14.08 -35.97 -9.64
N TRP A 199 13.89 -35.12 -10.66
CA TRP A 199 13.00 -33.97 -10.56
C TRP A 199 11.71 -34.07 -11.38
N TYR A 200 11.67 -34.86 -12.47
CA TYR A 200 10.65 -34.72 -13.52
C TYR A 200 9.52 -35.75 -13.48
N LYS A 201 9.49 -36.62 -12.46
CA LYS A 201 8.47 -37.64 -12.29
C LYS A 201 7.03 -37.13 -12.42
N THR A 202 6.75 -35.91 -11.95
CA THR A 202 5.41 -35.30 -12.01
C THR A 202 5.08 -34.74 -13.39
N VAL A 203 6.03 -34.06 -14.05
CA VAL A 203 5.81 -33.47 -15.39
C VAL A 203 5.77 -34.55 -16.48
N HIS A 204 6.48 -35.67 -16.31
CA HIS A 204 6.35 -36.83 -17.20
C HIS A 204 4.94 -37.44 -17.21
N LYS A 205 4.07 -37.09 -16.25
CA LYS A 205 2.67 -37.51 -16.20
C LYS A 205 1.69 -36.41 -16.63
N SER A 206 2.17 -35.24 -17.04
CA SER A 206 1.31 -34.16 -17.52
C SER A 206 1.20 -34.21 -19.05
N THR A 207 0.10 -33.66 -19.55
CA THR A 207 -0.17 -33.48 -20.98
C THR A 207 -0.51 -32.02 -21.31
N GLY A 208 -0.29 -31.12 -20.36
CA GLY A 208 -0.70 -29.72 -20.38
C GLY A 208 -0.56 -29.09 -18.99
N PHE A 209 -0.97 -27.82 -18.88
CA PHE A 209 -1.06 -27.13 -17.60
C PHE A 209 -2.21 -27.70 -16.76
N LYS A 210 -1.97 -27.93 -15.46
CA LYS A 210 -2.99 -28.41 -14.53
C LYS A 210 -3.45 -27.25 -13.66
N GLU A 211 -4.75 -27.17 -13.44
CA GLU A 211 -5.32 -26.27 -12.44
C GLU A 211 -4.70 -26.53 -11.07
N GLU A 212 -4.60 -25.45 -10.29
CA GLU A 212 -4.17 -25.53 -8.91
C GLU A 212 -5.17 -26.35 -8.08
N ARG A 213 -4.68 -27.03 -7.03
CA ARG A 213 -5.57 -27.73 -6.11
C ARG A 213 -6.45 -26.70 -5.42
N LYS A 214 -7.78 -26.91 -5.46
CA LYS A 214 -8.75 -26.03 -4.80
C LYS A 214 -8.46 -25.78 -3.31
N TYR A 215 -7.93 -26.78 -2.61
CA TYR A 215 -7.55 -26.68 -1.21
C TYR A 215 -6.09 -27.15 -1.01
N PRO A 216 -5.25 -26.35 -0.33
CA PRO A 216 -3.87 -26.72 -0.06
C PRO A 216 -3.79 -27.76 1.07
N GLN A 217 -2.61 -28.39 1.20
CA GLN A 217 -2.28 -29.20 2.38
C GLN A 217 -1.85 -28.28 3.54
N PRO A 218 -1.92 -28.76 4.79
CA PRO A 218 -1.37 -28.03 5.93
C PRO A 218 0.11 -27.70 5.73
N PHE A 219 0.48 -26.43 5.90
CA PHE A 219 1.88 -26.02 5.78
C PHE A 219 2.71 -26.58 6.94
N PRO A 220 3.85 -27.25 6.67
CA PRO A 220 4.68 -27.83 7.72
C PRO A 220 5.36 -26.74 8.54
N PHE A 221 5.12 -26.72 9.85
CA PHE A 221 5.65 -25.70 10.75
C PHE A 221 7.19 -25.64 10.77
N SER A 222 7.87 -26.76 10.51
CA SER A 222 9.33 -26.82 10.38
C SER A 222 9.89 -25.91 9.28
N LEU A 223 9.08 -25.53 8.28
CA LEU A 223 9.48 -24.65 7.18
C LEU A 223 9.06 -23.19 7.39
N TYR A 224 8.47 -22.84 8.53
CA TYR A 224 7.92 -21.49 8.78
C TYR A 224 9.00 -20.40 8.70
N ASN A 225 10.16 -20.62 9.34
CA ASN A 225 11.26 -19.65 9.30
C ASN A 225 11.78 -19.42 7.86
N LEU A 226 11.76 -20.45 7.02
CA LEU A 226 12.17 -20.34 5.63
C LEU A 226 11.10 -19.61 4.80
N LEU A 227 9.82 -19.85 5.08
CA LEU A 227 8.72 -19.10 4.48
C LEU A 227 8.82 -17.61 4.82
N GLU A 228 9.08 -17.26 6.08
CA GLU A 228 9.23 -15.89 6.55
C GLU A 228 10.36 -15.15 5.82
N GLN A 229 11.49 -15.82 5.59
CA GLN A 229 12.59 -15.26 4.79
C GLN A 229 12.25 -15.11 3.30
N SER A 230 11.43 -16.00 2.76
CA SER A 230 11.21 -16.15 1.31
C SER A 230 10.04 -15.32 0.79
N LEU A 231 8.97 -15.20 1.57
CA LEU A 231 7.73 -14.56 1.15
C LEU A 231 7.90 -13.08 0.79
N PRO A 232 8.71 -12.27 1.51
CA PRO A 232 8.96 -10.88 1.11
C PRO A 232 9.58 -10.76 -0.29
N LEU A 233 10.55 -11.62 -0.64
CA LEU A 233 11.19 -11.60 -1.96
C LEU A 233 10.22 -11.98 -3.08
N TYR A 234 9.37 -12.97 -2.84
CA TYR A 234 8.29 -13.31 -3.76
C TYR A 234 7.33 -12.14 -3.96
N ASN A 235 6.90 -11.47 -2.88
CA ASN A 235 5.98 -10.33 -2.95
C ASN A 235 6.56 -9.14 -3.72
N MET A 236 7.88 -8.91 -3.62
CA MET A 236 8.57 -7.90 -4.43
C MET A 236 8.43 -8.18 -5.93
N LEU A 237 8.70 -9.39 -6.39
CA LEU A 237 8.52 -9.76 -7.80
C LEU A 237 7.04 -9.78 -8.21
N ARG A 238 6.15 -10.26 -7.33
CA ARG A 238 4.70 -10.31 -7.60
C ARG A 238 4.10 -8.93 -7.85
N HIS A 239 4.68 -7.86 -7.30
CA HIS A 239 4.24 -6.50 -7.58
C HIS A 239 4.36 -6.14 -9.07
N HIS A 240 5.31 -6.75 -9.78
CA HIS A 240 5.61 -6.49 -11.19
C HIS A 240 4.84 -7.39 -12.18
N VAL A 241 3.96 -8.26 -11.69
CA VAL A 241 3.06 -9.07 -12.52
C VAL A 241 1.99 -8.17 -13.14
N LYS A 242 2.01 -8.03 -14.47
CA LYS A 242 1.14 -7.08 -15.22
C LYS A 242 -0.33 -7.48 -15.25
N ASN A 243 -0.61 -8.76 -15.49
CA ASN A 243 -1.97 -9.30 -15.51
C ASN A 243 -2.17 -10.02 -14.19
N LYS A 244 -3.10 -9.53 -13.36
CA LYS A 244 -3.50 -10.20 -12.12
C LYS A 244 -4.86 -10.85 -12.32
N SER A 245 -4.88 -12.12 -12.66
CA SER A 245 -6.06 -12.98 -12.65
C SER A 245 -6.47 -13.18 -11.21
N CYS A 246 -7.46 -12.42 -10.77
CA CYS A 246 -7.96 -12.53 -9.41
C CYS A 246 -9.42 -12.99 -9.46
N LEU A 247 -9.71 -14.13 -8.86
CA LEU A 247 -11.07 -14.61 -8.57
C LEU A 247 -11.90 -13.60 -7.75
N LEU A 248 -11.24 -12.62 -7.11
CA LEU A 248 -11.81 -11.54 -6.31
C LEU A 248 -11.29 -10.14 -6.73
N GLY A 249 -10.65 -10.02 -7.89
CA GLY A 249 -10.11 -8.75 -8.36
C GLY A 249 -11.26 -7.85 -8.75
N PRO A 250 -11.26 -6.56 -8.35
CA PRO A 250 -12.27 -5.66 -8.85
C PRO A 250 -12.18 -5.67 -10.40
N PRO A 251 -13.30 -5.83 -11.13
CA PRO A 251 -13.31 -5.79 -12.60
C PRO A 251 -12.99 -4.39 -13.15
N LEU A 252 -12.56 -3.47 -12.28
CA LEU A 252 -12.37 -2.07 -12.57
C LEU A 252 -10.88 -1.77 -12.69
N PRO A 253 -10.48 -0.92 -13.66
CA PRO A 253 -9.09 -0.46 -13.75
C PRO A 253 -8.67 0.25 -12.45
N PRO A 254 -7.36 0.32 -12.15
CA PRO A 254 -6.86 1.10 -11.02
C PRO A 254 -7.41 2.53 -11.08
N PRO A 255 -8.02 3.04 -10.00
CA PRO A 255 -8.58 4.39 -10.01
C PRO A 255 -7.46 5.43 -10.06
N ASN A 256 -7.75 6.57 -10.70
CA ASN A 256 -6.85 7.72 -10.64
C ASN A 256 -6.79 8.27 -9.21
N LEU A 257 -5.58 8.57 -8.74
CA LEU A 257 -5.40 9.27 -7.47
C LEU A 257 -5.88 10.73 -7.61
N PRO A 258 -6.63 11.27 -6.62
CA PRO A 258 -7.02 12.69 -6.64
C PRO A 258 -5.83 13.65 -6.72
N VAL A 259 -4.69 13.25 -6.14
CA VAL A 259 -3.42 13.99 -6.20
C VAL A 259 -2.31 13.00 -6.55
N LEU A 260 -1.72 13.14 -7.74
CA LEU A 260 -0.70 12.22 -8.25
C LEU A 260 0.56 12.17 -7.38
N ALA A 261 0.93 13.27 -6.72
CA ALA A 261 2.06 13.31 -5.79
C ALA A 261 1.90 12.33 -4.61
N ASN A 262 0.69 11.80 -4.37
CA ASN A 262 0.43 10.82 -3.32
C ASN A 262 0.69 9.36 -3.74
N GLU A 263 1.17 9.10 -4.96
CA GLU A 263 1.47 7.74 -5.45
C GLU A 263 2.60 7.07 -4.64
N LYS A 264 3.68 7.82 -4.36
CA LYS A 264 4.87 7.33 -3.65
C LYS A 264 5.02 7.97 -2.27
N LEU A 265 3.99 7.82 -1.44
CA LEU A 265 4.02 8.32 -0.06
C LEU A 265 4.73 7.36 0.89
N LEU A 266 5.32 7.94 1.92
CA LEU A 266 5.82 7.26 3.10
C LEU A 266 4.87 7.51 4.27
N ALA A 267 4.48 6.47 5.00
CA ALA A 267 3.62 6.56 6.17
C ALA A 267 4.31 5.94 7.39
N TRP A 268 4.04 6.49 8.57
CA TRP A 268 4.48 5.87 9.82
C TRP A 268 3.46 4.81 10.26
N VAL A 269 3.92 3.61 10.59
CA VAL A 269 3.09 2.55 11.19
C VAL A 269 3.88 1.86 12.30
N GLY A 270 3.35 1.88 13.52
CA GLY A 270 4.03 1.31 14.69
C GLY A 270 5.27 2.13 15.06
N ASP A 271 6.43 1.65 14.68
CA ASP A 271 7.77 2.20 14.97
C ASP A 271 8.59 2.51 13.71
N GLU A 272 8.02 2.34 12.52
CA GLU A 272 8.73 2.48 11.25
C GLU A 272 8.03 3.40 10.24
N ILE A 273 8.81 3.95 9.31
CA ILE A 273 8.32 4.65 8.12
C ILE A 273 8.39 3.69 6.93
N VAL A 274 7.24 3.41 6.33
CA VAL A 274 7.10 2.44 5.24
C VAL A 274 6.46 3.07 3.99
N PRO A 275 6.73 2.54 2.78
CA PRO A 275 6.02 2.94 1.57
C PRO A 275 4.51 2.69 1.65
N ARG A 276 3.73 3.49 0.91
CA ARG A 276 2.26 3.41 0.81
C ARG A 276 1.70 1.98 0.73
N GLU A 277 2.27 1.15 -0.13
CA GLU A 277 1.81 -0.23 -0.37
C GLU A 277 2.14 -1.21 0.78
N SER A 278 3.08 -0.83 1.64
CA SER A 278 3.50 -1.59 2.82
C SER A 278 2.85 -1.09 4.12
N ALA A 279 2.23 0.11 4.10
CA ALA A 279 1.58 0.72 5.26
C ALA A 279 0.31 -0.05 5.68
N LYS A 280 0.49 -1.08 6.52
CA LYS A 280 -0.56 -2.01 6.93
C LYS A 280 -0.46 -2.30 8.43
N VAL A 281 -1.60 -2.51 9.07
CA VAL A 281 -1.67 -3.05 10.43
C VAL A 281 -1.94 -4.55 10.40
N SER A 282 -1.55 -5.24 11.46
CA SER A 282 -1.86 -6.65 11.65
C SER A 282 -3.37 -6.89 11.64
N VAL A 283 -3.83 -8.02 11.09
CA VAL A 283 -5.23 -8.47 11.24
C VAL A 283 -5.61 -8.71 12.71
N PHE A 284 -4.61 -8.87 13.58
CA PHE A 284 -4.79 -8.96 15.02
C PHE A 284 -4.84 -7.60 15.74
N ASP A 285 -4.70 -6.48 15.03
CA ASP A 285 -4.85 -5.14 15.61
C ASP A 285 -6.31 -4.87 16.04
N SER A 286 -6.48 -4.19 17.16
CA SER A 286 -7.79 -3.85 17.73
C SER A 286 -8.66 -3.02 16.78
N VAL A 287 -8.06 -2.21 15.91
CA VAL A 287 -8.81 -1.44 14.91
C VAL A 287 -9.48 -2.34 13.88
N VAL A 288 -8.85 -3.46 13.51
CA VAL A 288 -9.37 -4.41 12.51
C VAL A 288 -10.50 -5.25 13.11
N GLN A 289 -10.35 -5.68 14.36
CA GLN A 289 -11.33 -6.57 15.00
C GLN A 289 -12.57 -5.84 15.52
N GLY A 290 -12.47 -4.55 15.87
CA GLY A 290 -13.59 -3.84 16.49
C GLY A 290 -13.53 -2.31 16.44
N GLY A 291 -12.65 -1.72 15.62
CA GLY A 291 -12.52 -0.26 15.49
C GLY A 291 -12.03 0.47 16.76
N ASP A 292 -11.38 -0.25 17.68
CA ASP A 292 -10.86 0.27 18.95
C ASP A 292 -9.57 1.06 18.72
N SER A 293 -9.76 2.34 18.34
CA SER A 293 -8.72 3.33 18.10
C SER A 293 -9.25 4.77 18.20
N VAL A 294 -8.35 5.70 18.50
CA VAL A 294 -8.58 7.16 18.44
C VAL A 294 -7.85 7.76 17.24
N TRP A 295 -8.28 8.92 16.76
CA TRP A 295 -7.60 9.61 15.67
C TRP A 295 -7.66 11.13 15.80
N GLU A 296 -6.88 11.83 14.98
CA GLU A 296 -6.90 13.28 14.83
C GLU A 296 -6.69 13.66 13.36
N GLY A 297 -7.28 14.78 12.97
CA GLY A 297 -7.07 15.41 11.66
C GLY A 297 -6.24 16.67 11.86
N LEU A 298 -4.98 16.65 11.42
CA LEU A 298 -4.06 17.79 11.52
C LEU A 298 -3.87 18.43 10.15
N ARG A 299 -3.47 19.70 10.14
CA ARG A 299 -3.17 20.41 8.90
C ARG A 299 -1.91 21.23 8.99
N VAL A 300 -1.14 21.21 7.91
CA VAL A 300 0.10 21.96 7.76
C VAL A 300 -0.15 23.21 6.93
N TYR A 301 0.26 24.36 7.48
CA TYR A 301 0.27 25.65 6.79
C TYR A 301 1.64 26.28 6.95
N LYS A 302 2.30 26.64 5.84
CA LYS A 302 3.56 27.40 5.81
C LYS A 302 4.61 26.91 6.84
N GLY A 303 4.85 25.60 6.88
CA GLY A 303 5.84 24.95 7.74
C GLY A 303 5.40 24.73 9.18
N LYS A 304 4.12 24.95 9.52
CA LYS A 304 3.58 24.80 10.88
C LYS A 304 2.38 23.87 10.89
N ILE A 305 2.24 23.12 11.97
CA ILE A 305 1.05 22.31 12.24
C ILE A 305 0.10 23.14 13.10
N PHE A 306 -1.03 23.53 12.53
CA PHE A 306 -2.00 24.38 13.20
C PHE A 306 -2.66 23.64 14.36
N LYS A 307 -2.72 24.27 15.55
CA LYS A 307 -3.37 23.74 16.75
C LYS A 307 -2.92 22.33 17.18
N LEU A 308 -1.65 21.97 16.91
CA LEU A 308 -1.13 20.63 17.20
C LEU A 308 -1.29 20.22 18.67
N GLU A 309 -1.01 21.12 19.61
CA GLU A 309 -1.07 20.78 21.03
C GLU A 309 -2.51 20.49 21.47
N GLU A 310 -3.48 21.26 20.99
CA GLU A 310 -4.90 21.04 21.26
C GLU A 310 -5.44 19.76 20.62
N HIS A 311 -4.94 19.41 19.42
CA HIS A 311 -5.25 18.14 18.80
C HIS A 311 -4.71 16.97 19.62
N LEU A 312 -3.47 17.07 20.12
CA LEU A 312 -2.89 16.04 20.98
C LEU A 312 -3.63 15.95 22.32
N ASP A 313 -4.03 17.07 22.93
CA ASP A 313 -4.88 17.07 24.15
C ASP A 313 -6.13 16.22 23.94
N ARG A 314 -6.88 16.48 22.86
CA ARG A 314 -8.10 15.73 22.55
C ARG A 314 -7.85 14.25 22.24
N MET A 315 -6.73 13.94 21.60
CA MET A 315 -6.31 12.56 21.35
C MET A 315 -6.06 11.80 22.67
N PHE A 316 -5.33 12.42 23.61
CA PHE A 316 -5.07 11.84 24.93
C PHE A 316 -6.35 11.73 25.77
N ASP A 317 -7.24 12.73 25.72
CA ASP A 317 -8.54 12.67 26.40
C ASP A 317 -9.42 11.54 25.84
N SER A 318 -9.46 11.39 24.52
CA SER A 318 -10.20 10.30 23.86
C SER A 318 -9.62 8.93 24.23
N ALA A 319 -8.29 8.81 24.23
CA ALA A 319 -7.61 7.58 24.61
C ALA A 319 -7.87 7.22 26.08
N LYS A 320 -7.87 8.22 26.97
CA LYS A 320 -8.21 8.07 28.39
C LYS A 320 -9.66 7.65 28.59
N ALA A 321 -10.60 8.23 27.83
CA ALA A 321 -12.01 7.84 27.87
C ALA A 321 -12.22 6.37 27.45
N LEU A 322 -11.39 5.88 26.52
CA LEU A 322 -11.36 4.47 26.13
C LEU A 322 -10.45 3.60 27.02
N ALA A 323 -9.91 4.13 28.12
CA ALA A 323 -9.00 3.43 29.02
C ALA A 323 -7.79 2.79 28.30
N PHE A 324 -7.15 3.52 27.39
CA PHE A 324 -5.89 3.08 26.79
C PHE A 324 -4.78 3.15 27.85
N GLU A 325 -3.89 2.16 27.83
CA GLU A 325 -2.69 2.09 28.66
C GLU A 325 -1.44 2.07 27.77
N ASN A 326 -0.27 2.40 28.33
CA ASN A 326 1.00 2.41 27.61
C ASN A 326 0.95 3.27 26.33
N LEU A 327 0.39 4.48 26.47
CA LEU A 327 0.35 5.46 25.40
C LEU A 327 1.76 5.96 25.10
N PRO A 328 2.12 6.18 23.82
CA PRO A 328 3.33 6.92 23.49
C PRO A 328 3.23 8.33 24.07
N THR A 329 4.36 8.87 24.49
CA THR A 329 4.47 10.23 24.99
C THR A 329 4.14 11.24 23.89
N ARG A 330 3.78 12.45 24.32
CA ARG A 330 3.52 13.57 23.40
C ARG A 330 4.70 13.85 22.46
N ASP A 331 5.92 13.77 22.98
CA ASP A 331 7.13 14.03 22.20
C ASP A 331 7.41 12.94 21.18
N GLU A 332 7.18 11.66 21.51
CA GLU A 332 7.29 10.55 20.56
C GLU A 332 6.28 10.68 19.41
N ILE A 333 5.03 11.05 19.71
CA ILE A 333 4.00 11.31 18.69
C ILE A 333 4.44 12.47 17.78
N LYS A 334 4.93 13.57 18.35
CA LYS A 334 5.40 14.73 17.58
C LYS A 334 6.60 14.37 16.71
N GLU A 335 7.54 13.59 17.23
CA GLU A 335 8.69 13.12 16.49
C GLU A 335 8.28 12.27 15.29
N ALA A 336 7.35 11.32 15.47
CA ALA A 336 6.81 10.51 14.39
C ALA A 336 6.13 11.37 13.31
N ILE A 337 5.33 12.35 13.72
CA ILE A 337 4.69 13.32 12.81
C ILE A 337 5.74 14.09 12.00
N PHE A 338 6.73 14.69 12.67
CA PHE A 338 7.75 15.50 12.01
C PHE A 338 8.62 14.68 11.07
N LYS A 339 9.10 13.50 11.50
CA LYS A 339 9.87 12.59 10.64
C LYS A 339 9.09 12.22 9.39
N THR A 340 7.80 11.91 9.53
CA THR A 340 6.94 11.55 8.39
C THR A 340 6.77 12.71 7.41
N LEU A 341 6.48 13.92 7.90
CA LEU A 341 6.35 15.10 7.05
C LEU A 341 7.66 15.46 6.33
N ILE A 342 8.78 15.47 7.06
CA ILE A 342 10.11 15.80 6.51
C ILE A 342 10.52 14.80 5.42
N ARG A 343 10.29 13.50 5.63
CA ARG A 343 10.61 12.45 4.64
C ARG A 343 9.77 12.54 3.37
N ASN A 344 8.55 13.08 3.46
CA ASN A 344 7.69 13.34 2.30
C ASN A 344 7.85 14.76 1.72
N GLY A 345 8.70 15.62 2.30
CA GLY A 345 8.85 17.02 1.87
C GLY A 345 7.59 17.88 2.09
N MET A 346 6.72 17.49 3.03
CA MET A 346 5.42 18.12 3.26
C MET A 346 5.51 19.27 4.26
N PHE A 347 5.73 20.48 3.76
CA PHE A 347 5.80 21.70 4.56
C PHE A 347 4.62 22.65 4.36
N ASP A 348 3.66 22.32 3.50
CA ASP A 348 2.44 23.11 3.32
C ASP A 348 1.34 22.24 2.71
N ASN A 349 0.09 22.73 2.71
CA ASN A 349 -1.05 22.13 2.01
C ASN A 349 -1.17 20.59 2.15
N SER A 350 -0.85 20.09 3.34
CA SER A 350 -0.91 18.66 3.67
C SER A 350 -1.82 18.43 4.86
N HIS A 351 -2.51 17.30 4.82
CA HIS A 351 -3.37 16.83 5.89
C HIS A 351 -2.81 15.55 6.47
N ILE A 352 -2.85 15.43 7.80
CA ILE A 352 -2.39 14.25 8.51
C ILE A 352 -3.60 13.61 9.17
N ARG A 353 -3.89 12.35 8.79
CA ARG A 353 -4.72 11.46 9.59
C ARG A 353 -3.80 10.77 10.59
N LEU A 354 -3.75 11.31 11.80
CA LEU A 354 -3.05 10.71 12.93
C LEU A 354 -3.99 9.69 13.56
N SER A 355 -3.57 8.45 13.78
CA SER A 355 -4.39 7.43 14.45
C SER A 355 -3.57 6.67 15.47
N LEU A 356 -4.20 6.28 16.57
CA LEU A 356 -3.60 5.44 17.59
C LEU A 356 -4.57 4.33 17.93
N THR A 357 -4.19 3.10 17.59
CA THR A 357 -4.94 1.91 17.97
C THR A 357 -4.48 1.44 19.34
N ARG A 358 -5.31 0.67 20.05
CA ARG A 358 -4.87 -0.05 21.26
C ARG A 358 -3.82 -1.13 20.92
N GLY A 359 -3.60 -1.39 19.64
CA GLY A 359 -2.53 -2.22 19.10
C GLY A 359 -2.94 -3.66 18.85
N LYS A 360 -1.92 -4.48 18.59
CA LYS A 360 -2.06 -5.91 18.35
C LYS A 360 -2.60 -6.63 19.59
N LYS A 361 -3.51 -7.58 19.37
CA LYS A 361 -3.97 -8.53 20.39
C LYS A 361 -3.18 -9.83 20.31
N VAL A 362 -3.01 -10.51 21.44
CA VAL A 362 -2.41 -11.86 21.50
C VAL A 362 -3.28 -12.93 20.84
N THR A 363 -4.60 -12.70 20.79
CA THR A 363 -5.57 -13.55 20.09
C THR A 363 -6.81 -12.74 19.72
N SER A 364 -7.68 -13.29 18.87
CA SER A 364 -8.94 -12.65 18.51
C SER A 364 -9.88 -12.58 19.71
N GLY A 365 -10.49 -11.42 19.95
CA GLY A 365 -11.48 -11.27 21.02
C GLY A 365 -11.81 -9.82 21.39
N MET A 366 -12.98 -9.62 22.01
CA MET A 366 -13.49 -8.29 22.34
C MET A 366 -12.74 -7.62 23.51
N SER A 367 -12.18 -8.39 24.45
CA SER A 367 -11.57 -7.83 25.65
C SER A 367 -10.32 -6.99 25.34
N PRO A 368 -10.20 -5.75 25.84
CA PRO A 368 -8.97 -4.95 25.79
C PRO A 368 -7.78 -5.59 26.53
N ALA A 369 -8.03 -6.50 27.48
CA ALA A 369 -6.95 -7.21 28.20
C ALA A 369 -6.07 -8.09 27.29
N LEU A 370 -6.49 -8.32 26.04
CA LEU A 370 -5.70 -9.06 25.04
C LEU A 370 -4.64 -8.18 24.35
N ASN A 371 -4.69 -6.85 24.54
CA ASN A 371 -3.76 -5.88 23.94
C ASN A 371 -2.47 -5.77 24.76
N LEU A 372 -1.57 -6.75 24.61
CA LEU A 372 -0.34 -6.84 25.41
C LEU A 372 0.92 -6.35 24.69
N TYR A 373 0.80 -5.88 23.44
CA TYR A 373 1.94 -5.42 22.63
C TYR A 373 2.11 -3.89 22.61
N GLY A 374 1.29 -3.14 23.35
CA GLY A 374 1.27 -1.68 23.33
C GLY A 374 0.49 -1.09 22.15
N CYS A 375 0.30 0.23 22.16
CA CYS A 375 -0.46 0.93 21.13
C CYS A 375 0.27 0.95 19.78
N THR A 376 -0.47 1.03 18.67
CA THR A 376 0.11 1.22 17.33
C THR A 376 -0.21 2.62 16.81
N LEU A 377 0.83 3.45 16.67
CA LEU A 377 0.73 4.80 16.11
C LEU A 377 0.75 4.74 14.58
N ILE A 378 -0.12 5.50 13.94
CA ILE A 378 -0.22 5.61 12.48
C ILE A 378 -0.21 7.09 12.11
N VAL A 379 0.74 7.49 11.26
CA VAL A 379 0.81 8.83 10.70
C VAL A 379 0.64 8.73 9.18
N LEU A 380 -0.57 9.04 8.70
CA LEU A 380 -0.87 9.14 7.27
C LEU A 380 -0.94 10.60 6.86
N ALA A 381 0.16 11.12 6.29
CA ALA A 381 0.22 12.46 5.71
C ALA A 381 0.01 12.39 4.19
N GLU A 382 -0.84 13.25 3.66
CA GLU A 382 -1.13 13.36 2.23
C GLU A 382 -1.10 14.82 1.77
N TRP A 383 -0.67 15.07 0.53
CA TRP A 383 -0.96 16.34 -0.13
C TRP A 383 -2.47 16.42 -0.33
N LYS A 384 -3.09 17.44 0.25
CA LYS A 384 -4.55 17.49 0.36
C LYS A 384 -5.06 18.94 0.37
N PRO A 385 -5.51 19.46 -0.78
CA PRO A 385 -6.20 20.75 -0.80
C PRO A 385 -7.51 20.69 0.02
N PRO A 386 -8.11 21.85 0.36
CA PRO A 386 -9.43 21.89 0.98
C PRO A 386 -10.43 21.02 0.21
N VAL A 387 -11.23 20.23 0.94
CA VAL A 387 -12.14 19.25 0.32
C VAL A 387 -13.48 19.81 -0.11
N TYR A 388 -13.81 21.03 0.32
CA TYR A 388 -15.05 21.72 0.01
C TYR A 388 -14.77 23.01 -0.75
N ASP A 389 -15.76 23.45 -1.54
CA ASP A 389 -15.71 24.73 -2.24
C ASP A 389 -15.92 25.88 -1.24
N ASN A 390 -14.81 26.45 -0.79
CA ASN A 390 -14.82 27.58 0.13
C ASN A 390 -15.10 28.93 -0.57
N GLU A 391 -15.17 28.97 -1.91
CA GLU A 391 -15.40 30.18 -2.71
C GLU A 391 -16.87 30.35 -3.10
N HIS A 392 -17.52 29.28 -3.59
CA HIS A 392 -18.92 29.30 -4.03
C HIS A 392 -19.89 28.64 -3.04
N GLY A 393 -19.36 27.84 -2.12
CA GLY A 393 -20.14 27.16 -1.08
C GLY A 393 -20.71 25.81 -1.51
N ILE A 394 -21.25 25.11 -0.51
CA ILE A 394 -21.71 23.72 -0.61
C ILE A 394 -23.21 23.60 -0.42
N VAL A 395 -23.75 22.45 -0.84
CA VAL A 395 -25.14 22.04 -0.68
C VAL A 395 -25.24 20.95 0.38
N LEU A 396 -26.14 21.13 1.34
CA LEU A 396 -26.40 20.15 2.38
C LEU A 396 -27.79 19.52 2.23
N VAL A 397 -27.92 18.30 2.73
CA VAL A 397 -29.20 17.62 2.97
C VAL A 397 -29.28 17.16 4.42
N THR A 398 -30.47 17.08 5.00
CA THR A 398 -30.67 16.51 6.32
C THR A 398 -30.74 14.98 6.23
N ALA A 399 -29.86 14.30 6.97
CA ALA A 399 -29.87 12.85 7.10
C ALA A 399 -30.97 12.36 8.06
N THR A 400 -31.51 11.18 7.76
CA THR A 400 -32.35 10.42 8.68
C THR A 400 -31.53 9.77 9.79
N THR A 401 -30.29 9.39 9.51
CA THR A 401 -29.34 8.90 10.52
C THR A 401 -29.11 9.94 11.63
N ARG A 402 -29.38 9.55 12.88
CA ARG A 402 -29.18 10.41 14.06
C ARG A 402 -27.76 10.32 14.58
N ARG A 403 -27.26 11.41 15.16
CA ARG A 403 -25.92 11.47 15.71
C ARG A 403 -25.84 10.73 17.05
N ASN A 404 -24.70 10.10 17.32
CA ASN A 404 -24.54 9.31 18.53
C ASN A 404 -24.66 10.15 19.80
N SER A 405 -25.38 9.61 20.79
CA SER A 405 -25.57 10.21 22.10
C SER A 405 -24.51 9.74 23.11
N PRO A 406 -24.32 10.48 24.22
CA PRO A 406 -23.56 9.99 25.37
C PRO A 406 -24.08 8.68 25.98
N ASN A 407 -25.33 8.29 25.71
CA ASN A 407 -25.89 7.02 26.17
C ASN A 407 -25.47 5.81 25.32
N ASN A 408 -24.77 6.04 24.20
CA ASN A 408 -24.28 5.01 23.30
C ASN A 408 -22.76 5.10 23.18
N LEU A 409 -22.28 5.58 22.04
CA LEU A 409 -20.87 5.87 21.79
C LEU A 409 -20.72 7.39 21.70
N ASP A 410 -20.31 8.03 22.80
CA ASP A 410 -20.28 9.49 22.90
C ASP A 410 -19.44 10.12 21.77
N SER A 411 -20.09 10.99 20.99
CA SER A 411 -19.49 11.73 19.88
C SER A 411 -18.32 12.64 20.29
N LYS A 412 -18.12 12.90 21.58
CA LYS A 412 -16.97 13.65 22.11
C LYS A 412 -15.66 12.85 22.05
N ILE A 413 -15.73 11.52 22.04
CA ILE A 413 -14.55 10.67 21.86
C ILE A 413 -14.20 10.66 20.38
N HIS A 414 -13.01 11.13 20.02
CA HIS A 414 -12.59 11.17 18.62
C HIS A 414 -12.03 9.80 18.16
N HIS A 415 -12.94 8.85 17.96
CA HIS A 415 -12.66 7.44 17.66
C HIS A 415 -12.82 7.08 16.17
N ASN A 416 -12.32 5.91 15.74
CA ASN A 416 -12.44 5.47 14.33
C ASN A 416 -13.75 4.75 13.97
N ASN A 417 -14.66 4.53 14.93
CA ASN A 417 -15.99 3.95 14.68
C ASN A 417 -16.95 4.92 13.96
N LEU A 418 -16.64 5.24 12.70
CA LEU A 418 -17.32 6.28 11.90
C LEU A 418 -18.51 5.77 11.08
N LEU A 419 -19.00 4.54 11.31
CA LEU A 419 -20.10 3.99 10.52
C LEU A 419 -21.38 4.85 10.61
N ASN A 420 -21.68 5.43 11.77
CA ASN A 420 -22.78 6.38 11.96
C ASN A 420 -22.66 7.59 10.99
N ASN A 421 -21.47 8.17 10.89
CA ASN A 421 -21.16 9.29 10.01
C ASN A 421 -21.17 8.87 8.53
N ILE A 422 -20.64 7.69 8.20
CA ILE A 422 -20.61 7.16 6.82
C ILE A 422 -22.03 6.92 6.30
N LEU A 423 -22.94 6.39 7.13
CA LEU A 423 -24.34 6.20 6.74
C LEU A 423 -25.02 7.53 6.39
N ALA A 424 -24.81 8.57 7.19
CA ALA A 424 -25.30 9.92 6.86
C ALA A 424 -24.66 10.46 5.56
N LYS A 425 -23.36 10.20 5.33
CA LYS A 425 -22.69 10.59 4.08
C LYS A 425 -23.25 9.84 2.86
N ILE A 426 -23.63 8.57 3.00
CA ILE A 426 -24.30 7.79 1.94
C ILE A 426 -25.64 8.43 1.58
N GLU A 427 -26.44 8.86 2.58
CA GLU A 427 -27.68 9.60 2.34
C GLU A 427 -27.42 10.91 1.57
N GLY A 428 -26.38 11.66 1.97
CA GLY A 428 -25.93 12.87 1.26
C GLY A 428 -25.57 12.61 -0.19
N ASN A 429 -24.77 11.57 -0.46
CA ASN A 429 -24.37 11.19 -1.81
C ASN A 429 -25.57 10.81 -2.68
N ASN A 430 -26.53 10.05 -2.13
CA ASN A 430 -27.76 9.66 -2.84
C ASN A 430 -28.64 10.86 -3.18
N ALA A 431 -28.64 11.89 -2.32
CA ALA A 431 -29.30 13.16 -2.56
C ALA A 431 -28.50 14.11 -3.48
N LYS A 432 -27.29 13.73 -3.91
CA LYS A 432 -26.34 14.57 -4.66
C LYS A 432 -25.99 15.88 -3.92
N ALA A 433 -25.91 15.80 -2.60
CA ALA A 433 -25.43 16.87 -1.74
C ALA A 433 -23.96 16.66 -1.37
N ASP A 434 -23.27 17.76 -1.03
CA ASP A 434 -21.85 17.74 -0.69
C ASP A 434 -21.60 17.19 0.72
N ASP A 435 -22.54 17.38 1.65
CA ASP A 435 -22.51 16.78 2.98
C ASP A 435 -23.93 16.66 3.57
N ALA A 436 -24.06 15.97 4.72
CA ALA A 436 -25.34 15.74 5.36
C ALA A 436 -25.40 16.29 6.79
N ILE A 437 -26.44 17.08 7.10
CA ILE A 437 -26.78 17.55 8.46
C ILE A 437 -27.35 16.37 9.25
N MET A 438 -26.77 16.10 10.41
CA MET A 438 -27.23 15.09 11.36
C MET A 438 -27.96 15.77 12.54
N LEU A 439 -29.07 15.18 12.95
CA LEU A 439 -29.84 15.64 14.11
C LEU A 439 -29.51 14.82 15.36
N ASP A 440 -29.70 15.45 16.53
CA ASP A 440 -29.70 14.77 17.81
C ASP A 440 -30.97 13.92 18.01
N LYS A 441 -31.03 13.22 19.15
CA LYS A 441 -32.17 12.34 19.49
C LYS A 441 -33.51 13.09 19.64
N ASP A 442 -33.46 14.39 19.92
CA ASP A 442 -34.63 15.25 20.15
C ASP A 442 -35.05 16.00 18.86
N GLY A 443 -34.32 15.80 17.76
CA GLY A 443 -34.60 16.42 16.45
C GLY A 443 -33.99 17.80 16.26
N TYR A 444 -33.11 18.26 17.15
CA TYR A 444 -32.33 19.49 16.95
C TYR A 444 -31.06 19.22 16.14
N VAL A 445 -30.55 20.25 15.49
CA VAL A 445 -29.31 20.15 14.70
C VAL A 445 -28.13 19.87 15.63
N SER A 446 -27.33 18.87 15.28
CA SER A 446 -26.12 18.50 16.01
C SER A 446 -24.86 18.99 15.28
N GLU A 447 -24.54 18.38 14.16
CA GLU A 447 -23.42 18.69 13.27
C GLU A 447 -23.69 18.09 11.89
N THR A 448 -22.79 18.23 10.93
CA THR A 448 -22.84 17.38 9.73
C THR A 448 -22.14 16.05 9.97
N ASN A 449 -22.14 15.13 9.01
CA ASN A 449 -21.39 13.89 9.13
C ASN A 449 -19.87 14.07 9.30
N ALA A 450 -19.28 15.24 9.01
CA ALA A 450 -17.83 15.45 9.13
C ALA A 450 -17.39 16.80 9.74
N THR A 451 -18.30 17.74 9.98
CA THR A 451 -17.98 19.12 10.37
C THR A 451 -19.04 19.70 11.32
N ASN A 452 -18.64 20.60 12.22
CA ASN A 452 -19.60 21.35 13.02
C ASN A 452 -20.32 22.41 12.16
N ILE A 453 -21.45 22.94 12.62
CA ILE A 453 -22.30 23.88 11.86
C ILE A 453 -22.56 25.17 12.64
N PHE A 454 -22.62 26.28 11.90
CA PHE A 454 -22.99 27.60 12.40
C PHE A 454 -24.04 28.22 11.48
N ILE A 455 -24.93 29.03 12.06
CA ILE A 455 -25.88 29.84 11.30
C ILE A 455 -25.80 31.29 11.74
N VAL A 456 -26.13 32.22 10.84
CA VAL A 456 -26.35 33.63 11.15
C VAL A 456 -27.84 33.91 11.09
N LYS A 457 -28.36 34.56 12.13
CA LYS A 457 -29.72 35.09 12.09
C LYS A 457 -29.79 36.46 12.74
N LYS A 458 -30.29 37.45 12.01
CA LYS A 458 -30.46 38.84 12.48
C LYS A 458 -29.19 39.40 13.13
N GLY A 459 -28.05 39.17 12.47
CA GLY A 459 -26.73 39.65 12.92
C GLY A 459 -26.11 38.89 14.11
N ARG A 460 -26.70 37.77 14.55
CA ARG A 460 -26.17 36.93 15.64
C ARG A 460 -25.70 35.60 15.07
N VAL A 461 -24.57 35.11 15.57
CA VAL A 461 -23.98 33.82 15.19
C VAL A 461 -24.42 32.76 16.19
N LEU A 462 -24.96 31.67 15.67
CA LEU A 462 -25.56 30.58 16.44
C LEU A 462 -24.85 29.27 16.08
N THR A 463 -24.62 28.42 17.07
CA THR A 463 -24.13 27.04 16.85
C THR A 463 -24.75 26.09 17.88
N PRO A 464 -24.98 24.81 17.53
CA PRO A 464 -25.47 23.83 18.51
C PRO A 464 -24.55 23.69 19.72
N HIS A 465 -25.13 23.35 20.87
CA HIS A 465 -24.34 22.87 22.02
C HIS A 465 -23.58 21.59 21.64
N ALA A 466 -22.41 21.38 22.25
CA ALA A 466 -21.60 20.18 22.06
C ALA A 466 -22.14 18.94 22.80
N ASP A 467 -23.47 18.79 22.88
CA ASP A 467 -24.12 17.68 23.59
C ASP A 467 -24.03 16.38 22.78
N TYR A 468 -24.27 16.46 21.47
CA TYR A 468 -24.36 15.35 20.52
C TYR A 468 -23.37 15.47 19.35
N CYS A 469 -22.36 16.33 19.43
CA CYS A 469 -21.37 16.52 18.38
C CYS A 469 -19.95 16.49 18.92
N LEU A 470 -18.97 16.38 18.03
CA LEU A 470 -17.57 16.51 18.42
C LEU A 470 -17.28 17.98 18.78
N PRO A 471 -16.65 18.29 19.94
CA PRO A 471 -16.18 19.64 20.23
C PRO A 471 -14.97 19.95 19.32
N GLY A 472 -15.26 20.40 18.10
CA GLY A 472 -14.24 20.63 17.08
C GLY A 472 -13.26 21.74 17.47
N ILE A 473 -11.97 21.51 17.23
CA ILE A 473 -10.92 22.53 17.47
C ILE A 473 -11.10 23.72 16.51
N THR A 474 -11.48 23.48 15.26
CA THR A 474 -11.86 24.55 14.33
C THR A 474 -13.10 25.30 14.80
N ARG A 475 -14.11 24.60 15.34
CA ARG A 475 -15.30 25.23 15.96
C ARG A 475 -14.89 26.16 17.10
N ALA A 476 -14.10 25.69 18.05
CA ALA A 476 -13.62 26.51 19.18
C ALA A 476 -12.84 27.73 18.68
N THR A 477 -11.92 27.53 17.73
CA THR A 477 -11.15 28.63 17.12
C THR A 477 -12.05 29.67 16.45
N VAL A 478 -13.05 29.24 15.68
CA VAL A 478 -13.99 30.14 15.02
C VAL A 478 -14.89 30.86 16.03
N MET A 479 -15.30 30.20 17.11
CA MET A 479 -16.06 30.85 18.18
C MET A 479 -15.28 32.00 18.81
N ASP A 480 -13.98 31.84 19.02
CA ASP A 480 -13.14 32.92 19.55
C ASP A 480 -13.05 34.08 18.55
N LEU A 481 -12.86 33.81 17.26
CA LEU A 481 -12.90 34.83 16.20
C LEU A 481 -14.26 35.53 16.10
N VAL A 482 -15.36 34.81 16.33
CA VAL A 482 -16.71 35.36 16.34
C VAL A 482 -16.88 36.32 17.52
N LYS A 483 -16.46 35.93 18.74
CA LYS A 483 -16.60 36.76 19.95
C LYS A 483 -15.88 38.10 19.87
N GLU A 484 -14.84 38.21 19.03
CA GLU A 484 -14.14 39.48 18.80
C GLU A 484 -15.00 40.51 18.06
N GLN A 485 -16.02 40.09 17.30
CA GLN A 485 -16.67 40.93 16.29
C GLN A 485 -18.19 40.81 16.23
N PHE A 486 -18.77 39.74 16.80
CA PHE A 486 -20.19 39.40 16.72
C PHE A 486 -20.69 38.77 18.02
N ILE A 487 -22.01 38.72 18.18
CA ILE A 487 -22.63 38.01 19.30
C ILE A 487 -22.71 36.53 18.95
N LEU A 488 -22.03 35.70 19.74
CA LEU A 488 -22.10 34.24 19.68
C LEU A 488 -23.14 33.73 20.69
N GLU A 489 -23.99 32.80 20.25
CA GLU A 489 -24.88 32.05 21.13
C GLU A 489 -24.82 30.56 20.82
N GLU A 490 -24.44 29.78 21.82
CA GLU A 490 -24.54 28.32 21.78
C GLU A 490 -25.92 27.93 22.31
N ARG A 491 -26.75 27.27 21.49
CA ARG A 491 -28.06 26.78 21.89
C ARG A 491 -28.58 25.67 20.98
N ARG A 492 -29.70 25.06 21.37
CA ARG A 492 -30.47 24.19 20.47
C ARG A 492 -30.99 24.98 19.26
N ILE A 493 -30.85 24.41 18.07
CA ILE A 493 -31.26 24.99 16.78
C ILE A 493 -32.17 23.99 16.07
N SER A 494 -33.38 24.42 15.71
CA SER A 494 -34.29 23.60 14.92
C SER A 494 -33.97 23.66 13.42
N LEU A 495 -34.40 22.67 12.65
CA LEU A 495 -34.29 22.72 11.18
C LEU A 495 -34.97 23.94 10.55
N SER A 496 -36.10 24.38 11.13
CA SER A 496 -36.81 25.57 10.63
C SER A 496 -35.95 26.83 10.69
N GLU A 497 -35.09 26.94 11.70
CA GLU A 497 -34.14 28.05 11.85
C GLU A 497 -32.97 27.92 10.88
N VAL A 498 -32.49 26.69 10.64
CA VAL A 498 -31.48 26.44 9.59
C VAL A 498 -32.03 26.85 8.22
N HIS A 499 -33.22 26.39 7.85
CA HIS A 499 -33.84 26.70 6.55
C HIS A 499 -34.11 28.19 6.34
N THR A 500 -34.22 28.96 7.42
CA THR A 500 -34.49 30.41 7.38
C THR A 500 -33.29 31.26 7.77
N ALA A 501 -32.10 30.66 7.90
CA ALA A 501 -30.88 31.38 8.25
C ALA A 501 -30.49 32.41 7.17
N ASP A 502 -29.85 33.50 7.61
CA ASP A 502 -29.36 34.54 6.70
C ASP A 502 -28.03 34.10 6.06
N GLU A 503 -27.18 33.38 6.81
CA GLU A 503 -25.97 32.69 6.32
C GLU A 503 -25.77 31.37 7.07
N ILE A 504 -25.07 30.41 6.47
CA ILE A 504 -24.65 29.17 7.12
C ILE A 504 -23.21 28.84 6.69
N TRP A 505 -22.42 28.29 7.61
CA TRP A 505 -21.16 27.63 7.27
C TRP A 505 -20.91 26.41 8.15
N THR A 506 -20.02 25.55 7.70
CA THR A 506 -19.50 24.43 8.48
C THR A 506 -18.03 24.62 8.85
N THR A 507 -17.57 23.95 9.91
CA THR A 507 -16.18 24.02 10.36
C THR A 507 -15.55 22.65 10.60
N GLY A 508 -14.31 22.48 10.10
CA GLY A 508 -13.50 21.29 10.33
C GLY A 508 -12.09 21.43 9.77
N THR A 509 -11.15 20.57 10.16
CA THR A 509 -9.74 20.71 9.73
C THR A 509 -9.56 20.60 8.20
N MET A 510 -10.29 19.67 7.55
CA MET A 510 -10.19 19.45 6.10
C MET A 510 -10.96 20.47 5.27
N GLY A 511 -12.12 20.92 5.75
CA GLY A 511 -12.97 21.89 5.06
C GLY A 511 -12.68 23.36 5.40
N GLU A 512 -11.97 23.61 6.50
CA GLU A 512 -11.80 24.94 7.10
C GLU A 512 -13.15 25.54 7.51
N LEU A 513 -13.55 26.64 6.87
CA LEU A 513 -14.85 27.31 7.03
C LEU A 513 -15.56 27.27 5.67
N SER A 514 -16.42 26.28 5.48
CA SER A 514 -17.11 26.04 4.20
C SER A 514 -18.50 26.67 4.20
N PRO A 515 -18.79 27.66 3.33
CA PRO A 515 -20.10 28.29 3.28
C PRO A 515 -21.15 27.34 2.73
N VAL A 516 -22.39 27.45 3.21
CA VAL A 516 -23.51 26.63 2.77
C VAL A 516 -24.54 27.52 2.10
N VAL A 517 -24.81 27.26 0.83
CA VAL A 517 -25.72 28.10 0.01
C VAL A 517 -27.10 27.49 -0.15
N LYS A 518 -27.26 26.19 0.16
CA LYS A 518 -28.53 25.47 0.01
C LYS A 518 -28.64 24.33 1.00
N VAL A 519 -29.81 24.17 1.62
CA VAL A 519 -30.14 23.07 2.54
C VAL A 519 -31.50 22.49 2.18
N ASP A 520 -31.60 21.17 2.01
CA ASP A 520 -32.89 20.47 1.77
C ASP A 520 -33.71 21.07 0.62
N GLY A 521 -33.03 21.47 -0.46
CA GLY A 521 -33.68 22.09 -1.61
C GLY A 521 -33.92 23.60 -1.49
N ARG A 522 -33.71 24.21 -0.31
CA ARG A 522 -33.98 25.62 -0.03
C ARG A 522 -32.70 26.46 -0.08
N THR A 523 -32.74 27.57 -0.81
CA THR A 523 -31.65 28.54 -0.87
C THR A 523 -31.49 29.22 0.49
N ILE A 524 -30.25 29.34 0.95
CA ILE A 524 -29.88 30.09 2.16
C ILE A 524 -29.52 31.52 1.77
N GLY A 525 -30.09 32.51 2.46
CA GLY A 525 -29.90 33.91 2.11
C GLY A 525 -30.25 34.20 0.64
N ASP A 526 -29.29 34.75 -0.10
CA ASP A 526 -29.37 35.01 -1.54
C ASP A 526 -28.69 33.93 -2.42
N GLY A 527 -28.30 32.80 -1.81
CA GLY A 527 -27.59 31.70 -2.47
C GLY A 527 -26.12 31.97 -2.72
N LYS A 528 -25.53 32.97 -2.06
CA LYS A 528 -24.10 33.32 -2.17
C LYS A 528 -23.44 33.29 -0.79
N VAL A 529 -22.11 33.26 -0.81
CA VAL A 529 -21.31 33.37 0.42
C VAL A 529 -21.53 34.74 1.06
N GLY A 530 -22.08 34.72 2.28
CA GLY A 530 -22.46 35.92 3.01
C GLY A 530 -21.27 36.68 3.63
N PRO A 531 -21.50 37.96 4.01
CA PRO A 531 -20.45 38.85 4.51
C PRO A 531 -19.83 38.41 5.84
N VAL A 532 -20.60 37.83 6.77
CA VAL A 532 -20.06 37.34 8.05
C VAL A 532 -19.10 36.19 7.80
N THR A 533 -19.52 35.23 6.96
CA THR A 533 -18.72 34.07 6.58
C THR A 533 -17.40 34.48 5.91
N LYS A 534 -17.44 35.40 4.92
CA LYS A 534 -16.22 35.92 4.27
C LYS A 534 -15.24 36.57 5.24
N LYS A 535 -15.76 37.35 6.20
CA LYS A 535 -14.95 38.02 7.21
C LYS A 535 -14.24 37.00 8.10
N LEU A 536 -14.95 35.95 8.51
CA LEU A 536 -14.40 34.88 9.34
C LEU A 536 -13.40 34.00 8.56
N GLN A 537 -13.65 33.69 7.29
CA GLN A 537 -12.70 32.99 6.42
C GLN A 537 -11.37 33.75 6.30
N ALA A 538 -11.43 35.07 6.07
CA ALA A 538 -10.23 35.91 6.00
C ALA A 538 -9.45 35.94 7.32
N ALA A 539 -10.16 36.07 8.45
CA ALA A 539 -9.55 36.03 9.78
C ALA A 539 -8.91 34.67 10.09
N TYR A 540 -9.62 33.58 9.78
CA TYR A 540 -9.12 32.21 9.97
C TYR A 540 -7.86 31.95 9.14
N LYS A 541 -7.87 32.30 7.85
CA LYS A 541 -6.71 32.17 6.96
C LYS A 541 -5.49 32.92 7.50
N LYS A 542 -5.67 34.15 7.97
CA LYS A 542 -4.59 34.93 8.58
C LYS A 542 -4.02 34.24 9.81
N LEU A 543 -4.89 33.69 10.66
CA LEU A 543 -4.50 32.99 11.88
C LEU A 543 -3.72 31.70 11.59
N THR A 544 -4.18 30.88 10.64
CA THR A 544 -3.51 29.62 10.27
C THR A 544 -2.13 29.84 9.67
N GLU A 545 -1.90 30.95 8.97
CA GLU A 545 -0.57 31.29 8.44
C GLU A 545 0.42 31.73 9.53
N GLN A 546 -0.08 32.28 10.64
CA GLN A 546 0.76 32.90 11.68
C GLN A 546 1.07 31.96 12.84
N SER A 547 0.14 31.06 13.17
CA SER A 547 0.20 30.22 14.37
C SER A 547 0.38 28.74 14.06
N GLY A 548 0.71 27.95 15.09
CA GLY A 548 0.96 26.51 14.97
C GLY A 548 2.37 26.13 15.41
N VAL A 549 2.59 24.83 15.58
CA VAL A 549 3.89 24.28 15.97
C VAL A 549 4.78 24.16 14.74
N PRO A 550 5.97 24.79 14.71
CA PRO A 550 6.86 24.71 13.56
C PRO A 550 7.39 23.30 13.35
N ILE A 551 7.42 22.85 12.10
CA ILE A 551 8.10 21.62 11.70
C ILE A 551 9.61 21.88 11.80
N PRO A 552 10.38 21.07 12.54
CA PRO A 552 11.82 21.25 12.64
C PRO A 552 12.49 21.23 11.27
N ASN A 553 13.37 22.19 11.01
CA ASN A 553 14.19 22.18 9.80
C ASN A 553 15.62 21.71 10.11
N TYR A 554 16.24 21.04 9.13
CA TYR A 554 17.56 20.44 9.29
C TYR A 554 18.65 21.49 9.60
N LEU A 555 18.57 22.67 8.99
CA LEU A 555 19.57 23.75 9.15
C LEU A 555 19.55 24.39 10.55
N GLU A 556 18.39 24.54 11.18
CA GLU A 556 18.26 24.99 12.56
C GLU A 556 18.69 23.93 13.56
N SER A 557 18.47 22.65 13.24
CA SER A 557 18.95 21.55 14.08
C SER A 557 20.48 21.48 14.14
N LEU A 558 21.17 21.73 13.02
CA LEU A 558 22.64 21.83 12.98
C LEU A 558 23.17 22.99 13.82
N LYS A 559 22.55 24.18 13.73
CA LYS A 559 22.92 25.35 14.55
C LYS A 559 22.77 25.10 16.04
N ARG A 560 21.73 24.34 16.45
CA ARG A 560 21.54 23.93 17.86
C ARG A 560 22.64 22.98 18.33
N VAL A 561 23.01 22.00 17.51
CA VAL A 561 24.11 21.06 17.83
C VAL A 561 25.44 21.80 17.99
N GLU A 562 25.79 22.69 17.06
CA GLU A 562 27.00 23.52 17.17
C GLU A 562 27.01 24.41 18.41
N SER A 563 25.86 25.02 18.78
CA SER A 563 25.75 25.83 20.00
C SER A 563 25.83 25.01 21.30
N SER A 564 25.45 23.73 21.27
CA SER A 564 25.51 22.82 22.42
C SER A 564 26.90 22.19 22.62
N SER A 565 27.68 22.02 21.54
CA SER A 565 29.05 21.49 21.59
C SER A 565 30.11 22.51 22.03
N VAL A 566 29.78 23.80 22.08
CA VAL A 566 30.72 24.87 22.50
C VAL A 566 30.68 25.16 24.01
N LEU A 567 29.71 24.61 24.76
CA LEU A 567 29.56 24.87 26.20
C LEU A 567 30.05 23.75 27.13
N SER A 568 30.59 22.63 26.62
CA SER A 568 31.12 21.54 27.46
C SER A 568 32.65 21.38 27.43
N TYR A 569 33.41 22.32 26.84
CA TYR A 569 34.87 22.22 26.73
C TYR A 569 35.67 23.47 27.16
N VAL A 570 35.06 24.42 27.89
CA VAL A 570 35.75 25.65 28.35
C VAL A 570 35.76 25.82 29.89
N ASN A 571 35.30 24.83 30.67
CA ASN A 571 35.34 24.90 32.15
C ASN A 571 36.17 23.80 32.84
N ASN A 572 37.16 23.22 32.16
CA ASN A 572 38.09 22.25 32.76
C ASN A 572 39.50 22.29 32.15
N ILE A 573 40.11 23.48 32.10
CA ILE A 573 41.58 23.64 32.06
C ILE A 573 41.97 24.81 32.96
#